data_AF-A0A4V1UT41-F1
#
_entry.id   AF-A0A4V1UT41-F1
#
_cell.length_a   1.000
_cell.length_b   1.000
_cell.length_c   1.000
_cell.angle_alpha   90.00
_cell.angle_beta   90.00
_cell.angle_gamma   90.00
#
_symmetry.space_group_name_H-M   'P 1'
#
loop_
_entity.id
_entity.type
_entity.pdbx_description
1 polymer ?
#
loop_
_entity_poly.entity_id
_entity_poly.type
_entity_poly.pdbx_seq_one_letter_code
_entity_poly.pdbx_strand_id
1 'polypeptide(L)' 'DIQRDHRSMINDCLAALKPGGILYFSTNFRKFVLDEAYLKASQIKDITKATTPFDFEGRLFRWCYYLVK' A
#
# COMPACT_ATOMS: atom_id res chain seq x y z
N ASP A 1 3.43 -10.79 -10.62
CA ASP A 1 2.52 -11.24 -9.54
C ASP A 1 2.66 -10.25 -8.39
N ILE A 2 1.60 -9.46 -8.13
CA ILE A 2 1.67 -8.36 -7.16
C ILE A 2 2.09 -8.82 -5.76
N GLN A 3 1.73 -10.03 -5.33
CA GLN A 3 2.16 -10.53 -4.02
C GLN A 3 3.68 -10.71 -3.93
N ARG A 4 4.31 -11.14 -5.02
CA ARG A 4 5.78 -11.36 -5.04
C ARG A 4 6.53 -10.05 -5.26
N ASP A 5 5.99 -9.20 -6.13
CA ASP A 5 6.71 -8.07 -6.72
C ASP A 5 6.49 -6.74 -5.97
N HIS A 6 5.49 -6.65 -5.07
CA HIS A 6 5.17 -5.37 -4.39
C HIS A 6 6.35 -4.77 -3.62
N ARG A 7 7.25 -5.59 -3.05
CA ARG A 7 8.40 -5.10 -2.28
C ARG A 7 9.34 -4.25 -3.12
N SER A 8 9.75 -4.75 -4.30
CA SER A 8 10.63 -3.99 -5.18
C SER A 8 9.91 -2.77 -5.73
N MET A 9 8.68 -2.94 -6.22
CA MET A 9 7.88 -1.83 -6.77
C MET A 9 7.70 -0.68 -5.77
N ILE A 10 7.31 -0.98 -4.54
CA ILE A 10 7.10 0.03 -3.49
C ILE A 10 8.43 0.70 -3.14
N ASN A 11 9.51 -0.08 -2.97
CA ASN A 11 10.82 0.46 -2.63
C ASN A 11 11.40 1.36 -3.73
N ASP A 12 11.18 1.01 -5.00
CA ASP A 12 11.62 1.82 -6.14
C ASP A 12 10.85 3.15 -6.18
N CYS A 13 9.53 3.13 -5.92
CA CYS A 13 8.74 4.34 -5.76
C CYS A 13 9.23 5.20 -4.59
N LEU A 14 9.45 4.61 -3.41
CA LEU A 14 9.98 5.31 -2.24
C LEU A 14 11.38 5.89 -2.54
N ALA A 15 12.24 5.18 -3.28
CA ALA A 15 13.55 5.67 -3.68
C ALA A 15 13.47 6.94 -4.55
N ALA A 16 12.44 7.06 -5.39
CA ALA A 16 12.20 8.24 -6.23
C ALA A 16 11.61 9.46 -5.48
N LEU A 17 11.03 9.27 -4.29
CA LEU A 17 10.44 10.37 -3.52
C LEU A 17 11.49 11.23 -2.80
N LYS A 18 11.17 12.49 -2.50
CA LYS A 18 11.95 13.30 -1.55
C LYS A 18 11.74 12.79 -0.11
N PRO A 19 12.65 13.05 0.85
CA PRO A 19 12.41 12.75 2.26
C PRO A 19 11.08 13.33 2.75
N GLY A 20 10.29 12.53 3.47
CA GLY A 20 8.92 12.90 3.89
C GLY A 20 7.87 12.81 2.78
N GLY A 21 8.25 12.36 1.58
CA GLY A 21 7.32 12.11 0.48
C GLY A 21 6.38 10.95 0.81
N ILE A 22 5.16 11.03 0.27
CA ILE A 22 4.08 10.08 0.55
C ILE A 22 3.82 9.21 -0.68
N LEU A 23 3.74 7.90 -0.47
CA LEU A 23 3.29 6.93 -1.45
C LEU A 23 1.96 6.33 -1.00
N TYR A 24 0.96 6.42 -1.87
CA TYR A 24 -0.28 5.65 -1.74
C TYR A 24 -0.16 4.40 -2.60
N PHE A 25 -0.24 3.23 -1.98
CA PHE A 25 -0.24 1.96 -2.69
C PHE A 25 -1.59 1.28 -2.50
N SER A 26 -2.22 0.84 -3.60
CA SER A 26 -3.46 0.07 -3.53
C SER A 26 -3.47 -1.07 -4.53
N THR A 27 -4.19 -2.14 -4.19
CA THR A 27 -4.35 -3.33 -5.03
C THR A 27 -5.69 -4.00 -4.75
N ASN A 28 -6.28 -4.62 -5.76
CA ASN A 28 -7.52 -5.41 -5.65
C ASN A 28 -7.25 -6.92 -5.51
N PHE A 29 -5.99 -7.32 -5.34
CA PHE A 29 -5.64 -8.72 -5.14
C PHE A 29 -6.15 -9.22 -3.78
N ARG A 30 -7.16 -10.11 -3.81
CA ARG A 30 -7.91 -10.52 -2.61
C ARG A 30 -7.07 -11.18 -1.51
N LYS A 31 -6.00 -11.88 -1.89
CA LYS A 31 -5.10 -12.58 -0.95
C LYS A 31 -3.82 -11.79 -0.68
N PHE A 32 -3.81 -10.49 -0.98
CA PHE A 32 -2.63 -9.66 -0.77
C PHE A 32 -2.29 -9.58 0.72
N VAL A 33 -1.01 -9.71 1.02
CA VAL A 33 -0.42 -9.48 2.34
C VAL A 33 0.80 -8.58 2.12
N LEU A 34 0.80 -7.42 2.75
CA LEU A 34 1.91 -6.49 2.68
C LEU A 34 3.10 -7.04 3.49
N ASP A 35 4.26 -7.16 2.85
CA ASP A 35 5.50 -7.62 3.50
C ASP A 35 6.25 -6.43 4.11
N GLU A 36 5.65 -5.81 5.12
CA GLU A 36 6.06 -4.53 5.73
C GLU A 36 7.53 -4.50 6.15
N ALA A 37 8.04 -5.63 6.66
CA ALA A 37 9.42 -5.76 7.14
C ALA A 37 10.48 -5.50 6.05
N TYR A 38 10.12 -5.59 4.77
CA TYR A 38 11.03 -5.38 3.64
C TYR A 38 10.87 -4.01 2.96
N LEU A 39 9.98 -3.15 3.47
CA LEU A 39 9.71 -1.84 2.90
C LEU A 39 10.59 -0.77 3.56
N LYS A 40 11.22 0.07 2.73
CA LYS A 40 12.09 1.18 3.15
C LYS A 40 11.27 2.44 3.47
N ALA A 41 10.13 2.27 4.12
CA ALA A 41 9.26 3.36 4.55
C ALA A 41 9.52 3.68 6.02
N SER A 42 9.55 4.96 6.37
CA SER A 42 9.61 5.41 7.77
C SER A 42 8.28 5.25 8.51
N GLN A 43 7.17 5.20 7.78
CA GLN A 43 5.84 4.95 8.31
C GLN A 43 5.00 4.18 7.31
N ILE A 44 4.19 3.24 7.81
CA ILE A 44 3.20 2.48 7.04
C ILE A 44 1.87 2.53 7.80
N LYS A 45 0.78 2.77 7.09
CA LYS A 45 -0.59 2.76 7.62
C LYS A 45 -1.53 2.06 6.65
N ASP A 46 -2.31 1.11 7.15
CA ASP A 46 -3.48 0.60 6.42
C ASP A 46 -4.61 1.63 6.50
N ILE A 47 -5.00 2.15 5.33
CA ILE A 47 -6.09 3.12 5.16
C ILE A 47 -7.25 2.52 4.36
N THR A 48 -7.31 1.20 4.24
CA THR A 48 -8.33 0.47 3.46
C THR A 48 -9.73 0.81 3.93
N LYS A 49 -9.99 0.81 5.25
CA LYS A 49 -11.30 1.20 5.78
C LYS A 49 -11.63 2.66 5.50
N ALA A 50 -10.69 3.56 5.78
CA ALA A 50 -10.88 5.00 5.59
C ALA A 50 -11.15 5.40 4.13
N THR A 51 -10.67 4.60 3.18
CA THR A 51 -10.87 4.84 1.75
C THR A 51 -12.01 3.99 1.16
N THR A 52 -12.73 3.20 1.97
CA THR A 52 -13.88 2.40 1.52
C THR A 52 -15.16 3.19 1.75
N PRO A 53 -15.85 3.62 0.68
CA PRO A 53 -17.15 4.26 0.82
C PRO A 53 -18.19 3.30 1.43
N PHE A 54 -19.15 3.85 2.19
CA PHE A 54 -20.15 3.06 2.91
C PHE A 54 -21.03 2.21 1.98
N ASP A 55 -21.29 2.69 0.76
CA ASP A 55 -22.07 2.01 -0.28
C ASP A 55 -21.32 0.85 -0.95
N PHE A 56 -20.03 0.70 -0.66
CA PHE A 56 -19.15 -0.35 -1.17
C PHE A 56 -18.64 -1.31 -0.08
N GLU A 57 -19.11 -1.16 1.15
CA GLU A 57 -18.74 -2.05 2.25
C GLU A 57 -19.17 -3.50 1.93
N GLY A 58 -18.22 -4.44 2.03
CA GLY A 58 -18.41 -5.85 1.66
C GLY A 58 -18.48 -6.15 0.15
N ARG A 59 -18.48 -5.13 -0.73
CA ARG A 59 -18.54 -5.29 -2.20
C ARG A 59 -17.22 -5.00 -2.88
N LEU A 60 -16.41 -4.10 -2.31
CA LEU A 60 -15.12 -3.69 -2.86
C LEU A 60 -13.96 -4.36 -2.11
N PHE A 61 -13.37 -5.38 -2.74
CA PHE A 61 -12.15 -6.02 -2.23
C PHE A 61 -10.93 -5.26 -2.75
N ARG A 62 -10.36 -4.40 -1.90
CA ARG A 62 -9.08 -3.75 -2.16
C ARG A 62 -8.31 -3.57 -0.87
N TRP A 63 -7.02 -3.40 -1.02
CA TRP A 63 -6.09 -2.96 0.01
C TRP A 63 -5.60 -1.58 -0.34
N CYS A 64 -5.44 -0.71 0.65
CA CYS A 64 -4.94 0.64 0.47
C CYS A 64 -4.02 1.02 1.63
N TYR A 65 -2.79 1.39 1.30
CA TYR A 65 -1.74 1.72 2.26
C TYR A 65 -1.21 3.12 1.99
N TYR A 66 -0.91 3.81 3.08
CA TYR A 66 -0.19 5.07 3.13
C TYR A 66 1.22 4.79 3.64
N LEU A 67 2.23 5.17 2.85
CA LEU A 67 3.64 4.99 3.19
C LEU A 67 4.36 6.34 3.14
N VAL A 68 5.28 6.57 4.07
CA VAL A 68 6.16 7.75 4.09
C VAL A 68 7.59 7.30 3.81
N LYS A 69 8.29 8.03 2.92
CA LYS A 69 9.75 7.90 2.76
C LYS A 69 10.47 8.44 3.99
#